data_AF-H9EZZ1-F1
#
_entry.id   AF-H9EZZ1-F1
#
_cell.length_a   1.000
_cell.length_b   1.000
_cell.length_c   1.000
_cell.angle_alpha   90.00
_cell.angle_beta   90.00
_cell.angle_gamma   90.00
#
_symmetry.space_group_name_H-M   'P 1'
#
loop_
_entity.id
_entity.type
_entity.pdbx_description
1 polymer ?
#
loop_
_entity_poly.entity_id
_entity_poly.type
_entity_poly.pdbx_seq_one_letter_code
_entity_poly.pdbx_strand_id
1 'polypeptide(L)'
;MNIVFSRDSQVRGMDNTVANTEKYFGQFCSLLAAYTRKTARLRNKADQLVKQLIDFANSENPELRATMRGFAEDLAKVQDYRQAQVERLETKVVNPLKLYGAQIKQTR
;
A
#
# COMPACT_ATOMS: atom_id res chain seq x y z
N MET A 1 6.76 -30.70 -41.22
CA MET A 1 6.17 -31.20 -39.94
C MET A 1 6.90 -30.65 -38.71
N ASN A 2 8.24 -30.55 -38.70
CA ASN A 2 9.01 -30.04 -37.54
C ASN A 2 8.76 -28.57 -37.16
N ILE A 3 8.42 -27.70 -38.12
CA ILE A 3 8.16 -26.27 -37.85
C ILE A 3 6.87 -26.08 -37.02
N VAL A 4 5.85 -26.90 -37.24
CA VAL A 4 4.57 -26.84 -36.51
C VAL A 4 4.76 -27.30 -35.07
N PHE A 5 5.45 -28.43 -34.86
CA PHE A 5 5.80 -28.92 -33.52
C PHE A 5 6.69 -27.94 -32.73
N SER A 6 7.63 -27.27 -33.39
CA SER A 6 8.46 -26.25 -32.76
C SER A 6 7.68 -24.98 -32.41
N ARG A 7 6.63 -24.65 -33.15
CA ARG A 7 5.75 -23.52 -32.86
C ARG A 7 4.82 -23.86 -31.68
N ASP A 8 4.30 -25.08 -31.64
CA ASP A 8 3.43 -25.55 -30.55
C ASP A 8 4.16 -25.69 -29.20
N SER A 9 5.45 -26.03 -29.22
CA SER A 9 6.28 -26.04 -28.00
C SER A 9 6.60 -24.62 -27.51
N GLN A 10 6.85 -23.68 -28.43
CA GLN A 10 7.04 -22.27 -28.08
C GLN A 10 5.76 -21.63 -27.53
N VAL A 11 4.60 -21.89 -28.13
CA VAL A 11 3.30 -21.40 -27.65
C VAL A 11 3.00 -21.94 -26.25
N ARG A 12 3.20 -23.24 -26.00
CA ARG A 12 3.04 -23.83 -24.66
C ARG A 12 4.01 -23.25 -23.62
N GLY A 13 5.24 -22.94 -24.04
CA GLY A 13 6.22 -22.26 -23.19
C GLY A 13 5.73 -20.86 -22.78
N MET A 14 5.23 -20.10 -23.75
CA MET A 14 4.67 -18.76 -23.51
C MET A 14 3.44 -18.79 -22.59
N ASP A 15 2.51 -19.73 -22.81
CA ASP A 15 1.31 -19.88 -21.97
C ASP A 15 1.66 -20.16 -20.50
N ASN A 16 2.64 -21.04 -20.27
CA ASN A 16 3.13 -21.34 -18.91
C ASN A 16 3.80 -20.14 -18.26
N THR A 17 4.56 -19.35 -19.02
CA THR A 17 5.15 -18.10 -18.52
C THR A 17 4.06 -17.10 -18.14
N VAL A 18 3.07 -16.88 -19.00
CA VAL A 18 1.94 -15.96 -18.74
C VAL A 18 1.17 -16.39 -17.49
N ALA A 19 0.83 -17.68 -17.35
CA ALA A 19 0.10 -18.19 -16.19
C ALA A 19 0.88 -18.01 -14.87
N ASN A 20 2.19 -18.27 -14.88
CA ASN A 20 3.04 -18.03 -13.71
C ASN A 20 3.11 -16.54 -13.37
N THR A 21 3.28 -15.70 -14.38
CA THR A 21 3.30 -14.25 -14.24
C THR A 21 2.02 -13.75 -13.60
N GLU A 22 0.84 -14.14 -14.09
CA GLU A 22 -0.47 -13.79 -13.50
C GLU A 22 -0.56 -14.18 -12.02
N LYS A 23 -0.13 -15.40 -11.68
CA LYS A 23 -0.14 -15.89 -10.30
C LYS A 23 0.70 -15.00 -9.39
N TYR A 24 1.95 -14.70 -9.76
CA TYR A 24 2.83 -13.87 -8.95
C TYR A 24 2.35 -12.41 -8.87
N PHE A 25 1.86 -11.84 -9.97
CA PHE A 25 1.28 -10.49 -9.97
C PHE A 25 0.07 -10.39 -9.04
N GLY A 26 -0.81 -11.39 -9.03
CA GLY A 26 -1.94 -11.47 -8.10
C GLY A 26 -1.49 -11.54 -6.62
N GLN A 27 -0.46 -12.33 -6.33
CA GLN A 27 0.13 -12.42 -5.00
C GLN A 27 0.77 -11.09 -4.56
N PHE A 28 1.57 -10.47 -5.42
CA PHE A 28 2.19 -9.17 -5.13
C PHE A 28 1.16 -8.07 -4.92
N CYS A 29 0.11 -8.01 -5.75
CA CYS A 29 -0.96 -7.04 -5.59
C CYS A 29 -1.67 -7.22 -4.24
N SER A 30 -1.96 -8.46 -3.85
CA SER A 30 -2.58 -8.75 -2.56
C SER A 30 -1.70 -8.34 -1.38
N LEU A 31 -0.39 -8.63 -1.47
CA LEU A 31 0.58 -8.31 -0.43
C LEU A 31 0.79 -6.79 -0.29
N LEU A 32 0.95 -6.07 -1.41
CA LEU A 32 1.13 -4.62 -1.44
C LEU A 32 -0.12 -3.87 -0.96
N ALA A 33 -1.31 -4.35 -1.33
CA ALA A 33 -2.56 -3.79 -0.81
C ALA A 33 -2.69 -4.02 0.70
N ALA A 34 -2.28 -5.21 1.20
CA ALA A 34 -2.27 -5.48 2.64
C ALA A 34 -1.27 -4.61 3.39
N TYR A 35 -0.07 -4.41 2.85
CA TYR A 35 0.92 -3.49 3.39
C TYR A 35 0.40 -2.05 3.46
N THR A 36 -0.19 -1.55 2.37
CA THR A 36 -0.78 -0.20 2.31
C THR A 36 -1.88 -0.01 3.37
N ARG A 37 -2.77 -1.00 3.53
CA ARG A 37 -3.78 -0.98 4.60
C ARG A 37 -3.17 -0.99 6.00
N LYS A 38 -2.09 -1.73 6.24
CA LYS A 38 -1.38 -1.72 7.54
C LYS A 38 -0.79 -0.34 7.83
N THR A 39 -0.19 0.32 6.83
CA THR A 39 0.33 1.69 6.96
C THR A 39 -0.78 2.69 7.29
N ALA A 40 -1.95 2.58 6.63
CA ALA A 40 -3.12 3.41 6.93
C ALA A 40 -3.65 3.16 8.36
N ARG A 41 -3.68 1.91 8.83
CA ARG A 41 -4.07 1.59 10.21
C ARG A 41 -3.11 2.18 11.24
N LEU A 42 -1.81 2.20 10.94
CA LEU A 42 -0.80 2.81 11.81
C LEU A 42 -1.02 4.33 11.92
N ARG A 43 -1.37 5.00 10.81
CA ARG A 43 -1.81 6.42 10.84
C ARG A 43 -3.00 6.62 11.76
N ASN A 44 -4.07 5.83 11.57
CA ASN A 44 -5.27 5.93 12.40
C ASN A 44 -4.98 5.74 13.89
N LYS A 45 -4.02 4.87 14.22
CA LYS A 45 -3.63 4.65 15.62
C LYS A 45 -2.91 5.86 16.19
N ALA A 46 -2.07 6.52 15.41
CA ALA A 46 -1.42 7.75 15.82
C ALA A 46 -2.41 8.92 15.92
N ASP A 47 -3.43 9.01 15.07
CA ASP A 47 -4.50 10.01 15.21
C ASP A 47 -5.24 9.87 16.56
N GLN A 48 -5.45 8.62 17.01
CA GLN A 48 -6.00 8.37 18.35
C GLN A 48 -5.06 8.85 19.47
N LEU A 49 -3.75 8.65 19.31
CA LEU A 49 -2.75 9.11 20.28
C LEU A 49 -2.70 10.64 20.34
N VAL A 50 -2.72 11.31 19.19
CA VAL A 50 -2.82 12.78 19.10
C VAL A 50 -4.03 13.28 19.86
N LYS A 51 -5.20 12.65 19.64
CA LYS A 51 -6.42 13.01 20.37
C LYS A 51 -6.26 12.83 21.89
N GLN A 52 -5.73 11.69 22.32
CA GLN A 52 -5.52 11.42 23.75
C GLN A 52 -4.53 12.40 24.40
N LEU A 53 -3.47 12.80 23.69
CA LEU A 53 -2.53 13.81 24.15
C LEU A 53 -3.20 15.17 24.33
N ILE A 54 -4.05 15.57 23.38
CA ILE A 54 -4.81 16.83 23.47
C ILE A 54 -5.83 16.79 24.62
N ASP A 55 -6.55 15.67 24.76
CA ASP A 55 -7.54 15.47 25.82
C ASP A 55 -6.87 15.54 27.20
N PHE A 56 -5.71 14.88 27.36
CA PHE A 56 -4.88 14.98 28.57
C PHE A 56 -4.37 16.40 28.80
N ALA A 57 -3.85 17.08 27.77
CA ALA A 57 -3.38 18.46 27.90
C ALA A 57 -4.45 19.40 28.48
N ASN A 58 -5.73 19.16 28.19
CA ASN A 58 -6.84 19.98 28.68
C ASN A 58 -7.08 19.85 30.19
N SER A 59 -6.71 18.74 30.83
CA SER A 59 -6.83 18.59 32.29
C SER A 59 -5.65 19.18 33.06
N GLU A 60 -4.55 19.49 32.39
CA GLU A 60 -3.30 19.92 33.03
C GLU A 60 -3.18 21.44 33.19
N ASN A 61 -2.20 21.88 33.97
CA ASN A 61 -1.84 23.28 34.13
C ASN A 61 -1.39 23.93 32.79
N PRO A 62 -1.38 25.26 32.67
CA PRO A 62 -1.08 25.94 31.39
C PRO A 62 0.28 25.59 30.77
N GLU A 63 1.32 25.39 31.59
CA GLU A 63 2.68 25.08 31.13
C GLU A 63 2.77 23.67 30.53
N LEU A 64 2.22 22.68 31.25
CA LEU A 64 2.17 21.30 30.78
C LEU A 64 1.22 21.14 29.59
N ARG A 65 0.09 21.86 29.60
CA ARG A 65 -0.87 21.90 28.47
C ARG A 65 -0.20 22.36 27.17
N ALA A 66 0.55 23.45 27.22
CA ALA A 66 1.24 23.97 26.05
C ALA A 66 2.25 22.94 25.51
N THR A 67 3.02 22.33 26.41
CA THR A 67 4.01 21.31 26.06
C THR A 67 3.35 20.06 25.44
N MET A 68 2.28 19.56 26.04
CA MET A 68 1.54 18.38 25.54
C MET A 68 0.87 18.63 24.20
N ARG A 69 0.35 19.85 23.96
CA ARG A 69 -0.17 20.24 22.65
C ARG A 69 0.93 20.28 21.60
N GLY A 70 2.12 20.78 21.93
CA GLY A 70 3.28 20.73 21.04
C GLY A 70 3.64 19.30 20.63
N PHE A 71 3.71 18.36 21.59
CA PHE A 71 3.94 16.95 21.29
C PHE A 71 2.85 16.35 20.37
N ALA A 72 1.58 16.67 20.61
CA ALA A 72 0.47 16.20 19.79
C ALA A 72 0.56 16.76 18.36
N GLU A 73 0.89 18.03 18.20
CA GLU A 73 1.07 18.68 16.90
C GLU A 73 2.23 18.08 16.10
N ASP A 74 3.37 17.82 16.74
CA ASP A 74 4.51 17.20 16.07
C ASP A 74 4.20 15.74 15.66
N LEU A 75 3.49 14.99 16.50
CA LEU A 75 3.02 13.65 16.12
C LEU A 75 2.01 13.69 14.96
N ALA A 76 1.13 14.70 14.92
CA ALA A 76 0.18 14.91 13.83
C ALA A 76 0.90 15.18 12.50
N LYS A 77 1.92 16.04 12.48
CA LYS A 77 2.76 16.28 11.29
C LYS A 77 3.40 15.00 10.77
N VAL A 78 3.86 14.11 11.67
CA VAL A 78 4.37 12.78 11.27
C VAL A 78 3.29 11.94 10.58
N GLN A 79 2.01 12.08 10.98
CA GLN A 79 0.91 11.36 10.35
C GLN A 79 0.52 11.93 8.99
N ASP A 80 0.70 13.24 8.76
CA ASP A 80 0.50 13.82 7.43
C ASP A 80 1.46 13.21 6.40
N TYR A 81 2.73 13.02 6.77
CA TYR A 81 3.69 12.29 5.92
C TYR A 81 3.26 10.84 5.68
N ARG A 82 2.70 10.18 6.71
CA ARG A 82 2.19 8.81 6.59
C ARG A 82 0.95 8.74 5.69
N GLN A 83 0.08 9.75 5.71
CA GLN A 83 -1.04 9.85 4.80
C GLN A 83 -0.56 9.99 3.35
N ALA A 84 0.40 10.88 3.10
CA ALA A 84 1.03 11.02 1.79
C ALA A 84 1.71 9.71 1.34
N GLN A 85 2.33 8.96 2.27
CA GLN A 85 2.88 7.63 1.99
C GLN A 85 1.80 6.64 1.56
N VAL A 86 0.66 6.59 2.26
CA VAL A 86 -0.47 5.70 1.91
C VAL A 86 -1.01 6.02 0.52
N GLU A 87 -1.25 7.29 0.23
CA GLU A 87 -1.73 7.74 -1.09
C GLU A 87 -0.74 7.38 -2.20
N ARG A 88 0.56 7.56 -1.95
CA ARG A 88 1.61 7.22 -2.91
C ARG A 88 1.72 5.70 -3.10
N LEU A 89 1.58 4.91 -2.04
CA LEU A 89 1.53 3.44 -2.16
C LEU A 89 0.35 3.00 -3.02
N GLU A 90 -0.84 3.55 -2.81
CA GLU A 90 -2.01 3.18 -3.60
C GLU A 90 -1.86 3.61 -5.06
N THR A 91 -1.51 4.88 -5.30
CA THR A 91 -1.49 5.47 -6.65
C THR A 91 -0.29 5.08 -7.50
N LYS A 92 0.89 4.89 -6.90
CA LYS A 92 2.15 4.63 -7.63
C LYS A 92 2.62 3.19 -7.57
N VAL A 93 2.07 2.37 -6.66
CA VAL A 93 2.51 0.97 -6.50
C VAL A 93 1.36 0.01 -6.74
N VAL A 94 0.28 0.12 -5.98
CA VAL A 94 -0.85 -0.83 -6.05
C VAL A 94 -1.63 -0.68 -7.36
N ASN A 95 -2.03 0.53 -7.73
CA ASN A 95 -2.85 0.76 -8.92
C ASN A 95 -2.15 0.38 -10.24
N PRO A 96 -0.87 0.76 -10.48
CA PRO A 96 -0.17 0.31 -11.68
C PRO A 96 -0.10 -1.22 -11.76
N LEU A 97 0.16 -1.90 -10.64
CA LEU A 97 0.22 -3.35 -10.59
C LEU A 97 -1.12 -4.02 -10.92
N LYS A 98 -2.23 -3.45 -10.43
CA LYS A 98 -3.60 -3.89 -10.77
C LYS A 98 -3.86 -3.76 -12.28
N LEU A 99 -3.45 -2.65 -12.89
CA LEU A 99 -3.63 -2.40 -14.33
C LEU A 99 -2.84 -3.38 -15.19
N TYR A 100 -1.57 -3.63 -14.84
CA TYR A 100 -0.76 -4.65 -15.52
C TYR A 100 -1.41 -6.04 -15.44
N GLY A 101 -1.92 -6.42 -14.26
CA GLY A 101 -2.66 -7.68 -14.11
C GLY A 101 -3.92 -7.76 -14.98
N ALA A 102 -4.60 -6.64 -15.24
CA ALA A 102 -5.75 -6.59 -16.15
C ALA A 102 -5.34 -6.69 -17.63
N GLN A 103 -4.24 -6.05 -18.03
CA GLN A 103 -3.71 -6.11 -19.40
C GLN A 103 -3.26 -7.52 -19.78
N ILE A 104 -2.59 -8.23 -18.87
CA ILE A 104 -2.17 -9.62 -19.10
C ILE A 104 -3.39 -10.51 -19.38
N LYS A 105 -4.47 -10.33 -18.62
CA LYS A 105 -5.73 -11.07 -18.81
C LYS A 105 -6.44 -10.76 -20.13
N GLN A 106 -6.28 -9.54 -20.67
CA GLN A 106 -6.87 -9.12 -21.95
C GLN A 106 -6.06 -9.57 -23.17
N THR A 107 -4.79 -9.94 -22.99
CA THR A 107 -3.90 -10.38 -24.09
C THR A 107 -4.08 -11.86 -24.45
N ARG A 108 -4.96 -12.55 -23.72
CA ARG A 108 -5.32 -13.97 -23.92
C ARG A 108 -6.59 -14.09 -24.74
#